data_AF-A0ABD4XMV9-F1
#
_entry.id   AF-A0ABD4XMV9-F1
#
_cell.length_a   1.000
_cell.length_b   1.000
_cell.length_c   1.000
_cell.angle_alpha   90.00
_cell.angle_beta   90.00
_cell.angle_gamma   90.00
#
_symmetry.space_group_name_H-M   'P 1'
#
loop_
_entity.id
_entity.type
_entity.pdbx_description
1 polymer ?
#
loop_
_entity_poly.entity_id
_entity_poly.type
_entity_poly.pdbx_seq_one_letter_code
_entity_poly.pdbx_strand_id
1 'polypeptide(L)'
;MTEHLFTSIKELALTLEISRTTLYKRAKSAGIELTGTYTDEQMDLLRGVQSSEQSKHIYEHGEHENEQDWTVLREQLTVKDQQIKELHEQLKQTQKLVDQ
;
A
#
# COMPACT_ATOMS: atom_id res chain seq x y z
N MET A 1 -8.35 7.19 -24.07
CA MET A 1 -8.81 6.28 -23.01
C MET A 1 -8.59 4.89 -23.52
N THR A 2 -7.65 4.15 -22.94
CA THR A 2 -7.45 2.74 -23.26
C THR A 2 -8.25 1.90 -22.27
N GLU A 3 -8.98 0.92 -22.79
CA GLU A 3 -9.78 0.00 -21.99
C GLU A 3 -9.05 -1.35 -21.91
N HIS A 4 -8.97 -1.90 -20.71
CA HIS A 4 -8.35 -3.19 -20.42
C HIS A 4 -9.44 -4.21 -20.13
N LEU A 5 -9.57 -5.20 -21.02
CA LEU A 5 -10.54 -6.28 -20.88
C LEU A 5 -9.87 -7.51 -20.24
N PHE A 6 -10.50 -8.04 -19.20
CA PHE A 6 -10.12 -9.28 -18.53
C PHE A 6 -11.31 -10.22 -18.47
N THR A 7 -11.09 -11.48 -18.81
CA THR A 7 -12.14 -12.52 -18.83
C THR A 7 -12.44 -13.05 -17.43
N SER A 8 -11.51 -12.87 -16.48
CA SER A 8 -11.67 -13.34 -15.12
C SER A 8 -10.96 -12.44 -14.12
N ILE A 9 -11.51 -12.37 -12.91
CA ILE A 9 -10.87 -11.76 -11.74
C ILE A 9 -9.51 -12.43 -11.45
N LYS A 10 -9.36 -13.73 -11.75
CA LYS A 10 -8.09 -14.43 -11.61
C LYS A 10 -7.04 -13.90 -12.58
N GLU A 11 -7.44 -13.65 -13.82
CA GLU A 11 -6.57 -13.11 -14.87
C GLU A 11 -6.10 -11.69 -14.50
N LEU A 12 -7.05 -10.82 -14.12
CA LEU A 12 -6.74 -9.47 -13.64
C LEU A 12 -5.76 -9.46 -12.46
N ALA A 13 -5.99 -10.32 -11.46
CA ALA A 13 -5.11 -10.42 -10.29
C ALA A 13 -3.69 -10.89 -10.69
N LEU A 14 -3.58 -11.83 -11.63
CA LEU A 14 -2.30 -12.29 -12.16
C LEU A 14 -1.58 -11.18 -12.94
N THR A 15 -2.28 -10.44 -13.79
CA THR A 15 -1.71 -9.32 -14.56
C THR A 15 -1.20 -8.20 -13.66
N LEU A 16 -1.89 -7.96 -12.55
CA LEU A 16 -1.48 -6.98 -11.54
C LEU A 16 -0.46 -7.54 -10.53
N GLU A 17 -0.09 -8.82 -10.65
CA GLU A 17 0.82 -9.54 -9.74
C GLU A 17 0.43 -9.43 -8.26
N ILE A 18 -0.88 -9.40 -7.99
CA ILE A 18 -1.44 -9.35 -6.63
C ILE A 18 -2.36 -10.52 -6.35
N SER A 19 -2.58 -10.81 -5.07
CA SER A 19 -3.58 -11.79 -4.68
C SER A 19 -5.00 -11.28 -4.97
N ARG A 20 -5.93 -12.20 -5.22
CA ARG A 20 -7.36 -11.87 -5.39
C ARG A 20 -7.93 -11.13 -4.19
N THR A 21 -7.50 -11.48 -2.97
CA THR A 21 -7.94 -10.82 -1.74
C THR A 21 -7.51 -9.35 -1.71
N THR A 22 -6.27 -9.05 -2.10
CA THR A 22 -5.76 -7.67 -2.23
C THR A 22 -6.52 -6.91 -3.31
N LEU A 23 -6.77 -7.53 -4.46
CA LEU A 23 -7.55 -6.94 -5.55
C LEU A 23 -8.96 -6.53 -5.08
N TYR A 24 -9.69 -7.42 -4.41
CA TYR A 24 -11.03 -7.10 -3.88
C TYR A 24 -10.99 -5.97 -2.85
N LYS A 25 -10.00 -5.95 -1.95
CA LYS A 25 -9.83 -4.86 -0.98
C LYS A 25 -9.63 -3.51 -1.70
N ARG A 26 -8.71 -3.46 -2.67
CA ARG A 26 -8.43 -2.23 -3.44
C ARG A 26 -9.63 -1.78 -4.27
N ALA A 27 -10.29 -2.70 -4.96
CA ALA A 27 -11.49 -2.41 -5.72
C ALA A 27 -12.61 -1.83 -4.84
N LYS A 28 -12.83 -2.43 -3.65
CA LYS A 28 -13.79 -1.92 -2.66
C LYS A 28 -13.41 -0.52 -2.17
N SER A 29 -12.13 -0.30 -1.81
CA SER A 29 -11.65 1.01 -1.34
C SER A 29 -11.68 2.10 -2.40
N ALA A 30 -11.52 1.74 -3.68
CA ALA A 30 -11.58 2.66 -4.81
C ALA A 30 -13.00 2.82 -5.41
N GLY A 31 -14.00 2.07 -4.90
CA GLY A 31 -15.35 2.06 -5.47
C GLY A 31 -15.44 1.49 -6.89
N ILE A 32 -14.50 0.61 -7.27
CA ILE A 32 -14.42 0.00 -8.61
C ILE A 32 -15.14 -1.35 -8.59
N GLU A 33 -16.11 -1.54 -9.48
CA GLU A 33 -16.73 -2.85 -9.70
C GLU A 33 -15.86 -3.73 -10.61
N LEU A 34 -15.66 -4.98 -10.22
CA LEU A 34 -14.87 -5.94 -10.99
C LEU A 34 -15.68 -6.59 -12.13
N THR A 35 -16.10 -5.76 -13.10
CA THR A 35 -16.99 -6.15 -14.22
C THR A 35 -16.26 -6.80 -15.39
N GLY A 36 -14.92 -6.68 -15.43
CA GLY A 36 -14.08 -7.24 -16.48
C GLY A 36 -13.52 -6.22 -17.47
N THR A 37 -14.04 -4.99 -17.51
CA THR A 37 -13.47 -3.90 -18.32
C THR A 37 -13.04 -2.75 -17.41
N TYR A 38 -11.82 -2.26 -17.57
CA TYR A 38 -11.26 -1.21 -16.71
C TYR A 38 -10.56 -0.14 -17.52
N THR A 39 -10.69 1.12 -17.11
CA THR A 39 -9.90 2.23 -17.67
C THR A 39 -8.46 2.20 -17.15
N ASP A 40 -7.57 2.94 -17.80
CA ASP A 40 -6.18 3.11 -17.32
C ASP A 40 -6.13 3.60 -15.86
N GLU A 41 -6.97 4.59 -15.53
CA GLU A 41 -7.07 5.14 -14.16
C GLU A 41 -7.50 4.07 -13.15
N GLN A 42 -8.49 3.24 -13.50
CA GLN A 42 -8.92 2.13 -12.66
C GLN A 42 -7.81 1.08 -12.51
N MET A 43 -7.07 0.80 -13.58
CA MET A 43 -5.95 -0.13 -13.55
C MET A 43 -4.83 0.38 -12.64
N ASP A 44 -4.54 1.67 -12.63
CA ASP A 44 -3.53 2.27 -11.74
C ASP A 44 -3.95 2.22 -10.27
N LEU A 45 -5.23 2.52 -9.99
CA LEU A 45 -5.82 2.37 -8.66
C LEU A 45 -5.75 0.93 -8.16
N LEU A 46 -6.09 -0.05 -9.01
CA LEU A 46 -6.04 -1.47 -8.67
C LEU A 46 -4.59 -1.99 -8.52
N ARG A 47 -3.64 -1.45 -9.31
CA ARG A 47 -2.20 -1.73 -9.19
C ARG A 47 -1.62 -1.17 -7.89
N GLY A 48 -2.26 -0.14 -7.33
CA GLY A 48 -1.78 0.56 -6.15
C GLY A 48 -0.70 1.57 -6.47
N VAL A 49 -0.67 2.07 -7.71
CA VAL A 49 0.13 3.24 -8.08
C VAL A 49 -0.55 4.42 -7.39
N GLN A 50 -0.02 4.81 -6.23
CA GLN A 50 -0.51 5.94 -5.48
C GLN A 50 -0.21 7.20 -6.28
N SER A 51 -1.16 7.64 -7.12
CA SER A 51 -1.17 9.03 -7.56
C SER A 51 -1.39 9.86 -6.31
N SER A 52 -0.41 10.69 -5.96
CA SER A 52 -0.24 11.41 -4.70
C SER A 52 -1.39 12.33 -4.27
N GLU A 53 -2.50 12.36 -5.01
CA GLU A 53 -3.64 13.25 -4.82
C GLU A 53 -4.91 12.54 -4.30
N GLN A 54 -5.01 11.20 -4.38
CA GLN A 54 -6.22 10.46 -4.00
C GLN A 54 -6.27 9.96 -2.54
N SER A 55 -5.23 10.23 -1.75
CA SER A 55 -5.16 9.84 -0.33
C SER A 55 -6.09 10.64 0.59
N LYS A 56 -6.98 11.49 0.07
CA LYS A 56 -7.85 12.38 0.86
C LYS A 56 -9.28 11.89 1.10
N HIS A 57 -9.76 10.83 0.44
CA HIS A 57 -11.18 10.42 0.54
C HIS A 57 -11.44 8.98 1.02
N ILE A 58 -10.43 8.25 1.52
CA ILE A 58 -10.56 6.82 1.90
C ILE A 58 -10.76 6.63 3.42
N TYR A 59 -11.42 7.56 4.12
CA TYR A 59 -11.61 7.48 5.58
C TYR A 59 -13.07 7.38 6.05
N GLU A 60 -14.06 7.23 5.16
CA GLU A 60 -15.46 7.27 5.59
C GLU A 60 -16.19 5.93 5.68
N HIS A 61 -15.56 4.76 5.48
CA HIS A 61 -16.28 3.47 5.53
C HIS A 61 -15.53 2.34 6.27
N GLY A 62 -14.89 2.66 7.40
CA GLY A 62 -14.12 1.72 8.22
C GLY A 62 -14.48 1.72 9.70
N GLU A 63 -15.74 1.97 10.07
CA GLU A 63 -16.20 1.84 11.45
C GLU A 63 -16.36 0.34 11.79
N HIS A 64 -15.25 -0.35 12.11
CA HIS A 64 -15.19 -1.45 13.12
C HIS A 64 -13.85 -2.22 13.20
N GLU A 65 -12.81 -1.90 12.40
CA GLU A 65 -11.49 -2.58 12.49
C GLU A 65 -10.30 -1.66 12.86
N ASN A 66 -10.52 -0.36 13.05
CA ASN A 66 -9.43 0.63 12.97
C ASN A 66 -8.64 0.88 14.27
N GLU A 67 -9.13 0.46 15.44
CA GLU A 67 -8.42 0.70 16.71
C GLU A 67 -7.23 -0.26 16.93
N GLN A 68 -7.38 -1.52 16.52
CA GLN A 68 -6.29 -2.51 16.62
C GLN A 68 -5.18 -2.23 15.61
N ASP A 69 -5.52 -1.82 14.39
CA ASP A 69 -4.52 -1.49 13.37
C ASP A 69 -3.71 -0.24 13.73
N TRP A 70 -4.34 0.79 14.32
CA TRP A 70 -3.62 2.00 14.75
C TRP A 70 -2.61 1.74 15.87
N THR A 71 -2.95 0.88 16.83
CA THR A 71 -2.05 0.53 17.92
C THR A 71 -0.85 -0.28 17.43
N VAL A 72 -1.09 -1.25 16.54
CA VAL A 72 -0.03 -2.06 15.91
C VAL A 72 0.87 -1.19 15.01
N LEU A 73 0.30 -0.27 14.23
CA LEU A 73 1.07 0.68 13.41
C LEU A 73 1.96 1.58 14.26
N ARG A 74 1.46 2.04 15.41
CA ARG A 74 2.24 2.89 16.34
C ARG A 74 3.38 2.12 17.00
N GLU A 75 3.15 0.86 17.37
CA GLU A 75 4.19 -0.01 17.93
C GLU A 75 5.28 -0.29 16.89
N GLN A 76 4.89 -0.62 15.65
CA GLN A 76 5.84 -0.81 14.55
C GLN A 76 6.64 0.46 14.23
N LEU A 77 6.00 1.63 14.28
CA LEU A 77 6.70 2.91 14.09
C LEU A 77 7.75 3.14 15.18
N THR A 78 7.40 2.85 16.44
CA THR A 78 8.32 2.98 17.57
C THR A 78 9.52 2.04 17.44
N VAL A 79 9.29 0.79 17.03
CA VAL A 79 10.37 -0.19 16.78
C VAL A 79 11.29 0.30 15.66
N LYS A 80 10.73 0.80 14.55
CA LYS A 80 11.51 1.33 13.44
C LYS A 80 12.32 2.58 13.83
N ASP A 81 11.75 3.50 14.60
CA ASP A 81 12.48 4.66 15.11
C ASP A 81 13.66 4.25 16.01
N GLN A 82 13.50 3.21 16.82
CA GLN A 82 14.58 2.68 17.64
C GLN A 82 15.70 2.06 16.77
N GLN A 83 15.34 1.29 15.75
CA GLN A 83 16.32 0.72 14.80
C GLN A 83 17.09 1.82 14.05
N ILE A 84 16.42 2.90 13.65
CA ILE A 84 17.08 4.04 13.00
C ILE A 84 18.09 4.70 13.94
N LYS A 85 17.74 4.91 15.22
CA LYS A 85 18.67 5.47 16.21
C LYS A 85 19.89 4.59 16.42
N GLU A 86 19.69 3.28 16.55
CA GLU A 86 20.77 2.32 16.73
C GLU A 86 21.70 2.27 15.51
N LEU A 87 21.15 2.24 14.30
CA LEU A 87 21.94 2.30 13.07
C LEU A 87 22.70 3.63 12.94
N HIS A 88 22.09 4.76 13.29
CA HIS A 88 22.79 6.05 13.32
C HIS A 88 23.94 6.07 14.33
N GLU A 89 23.75 5.46 15.50
CA GLU A 89 24.81 5.36 16.50
C GLU A 89 25.97 4.47 16.02
N GLN A 90 25.66 3.33 15.41
CA GLN A 90 26.65 2.45 14.78
C GLN A 90 27.42 3.19 13.68
N LEU A 91 26.73 3.89 12.78
CA LEU A 91 27.38 4.70 11.74
C LEU A 91 28.29 5.78 12.32
N LYS A 92 27.86 6.46 13.40
CA LYS A 92 28.67 7.46 14.09
C LYS A 92 29.93 6.87 14.73
N GLN A 93 29.83 5.66 15.28
CA GLN A 93 30.97 4.93 15.83
C GLN A 93 31.92 4.46 14.74
N THR A 94 31.41 3.90 13.64
CA THR A 94 32.21 3.51 12.47
C THR A 94 32.92 4.71 11.85
N GLN A 95 32.24 5.84 11.69
CA GLN A 95 32.85 7.08 11.17
C GLN A 95 34.02 7.54 12.06
N LYS A 96 33.85 7.53 13.38
CA LYS A 96 34.94 7.87 14.33
C LYS A 96 36.14 6.93 14.23
N LEU A 97 35.93 5.65 13.91
CA LEU A 97 37.01 4.68 13.71
C LEU A 97 37.71 4.83 12.36
N VAL A 98 37.02 5.36 11.35
CA VAL A 98 37.57 5.64 10.02
C VAL A 98 38.36 6.95 10.00
N ASP A 99 37.99 7.92 10.82
CA ASP A 99 38.68 9.21 10.97
C ASP A 99 39.90 9.16 11.93
N GLN A 100 40.28 7.98 12.42
CA GLN A 100 41.40 7.72 13.34
C GLN A 100 42.60 7.11 12.59
#